data_AF-A0A5R9L1K0-F1
#
_entry.id   AF-A0A5R9L1K0-F1
#
_cell.length_a   1.000
_cell.length_b   1.000
_cell.length_c   1.000
_cell.angle_alpha   90.00
_cell.angle_beta   90.00
_cell.angle_gamma   90.00
#
_symmetry.space_group_name_H-M   'P 1'
#
loop_
_entity.id
_entity.type
_entity.pdbx_description
1 polymer ?
#
loop_
_entity_poly.entity_id
_entity_poly.type
_entity_poly.pdbx_seq_one_letter_code
_entity_poly.pdbx_strand_id
1 'polypeptide(L)' 'MKTQSKYLDEINRLLADYLLEIEKSDLKPLSAQVYQVQSKNFVRWINGEFTPGEVKKAKKAKEKN' A
#
# COMPACT_ATOMS: atom_id res chain seq x y z
N MET A 1 10.43 -3.05 3.64
CA MET A 1 10.36 -3.28 5.09
C MET A 1 9.38 -4.40 5.31
N LYS A 2 9.64 -5.39 6.17
CA LYS A 2 8.66 -6.42 6.52
C LYS A 2 8.32 -6.28 8.00
N THR A 3 7.04 -6.18 8.32
CA THR A 3 6.55 -6.06 9.70
C THR A 3 6.12 -7.42 10.24
N GLN A 4 6.13 -7.58 11.57
CA GLN A 4 5.66 -8.81 12.21
C GLN A 4 4.14 -8.95 12.07
N SER A 5 3.65 -10.17 11.83
CA SER A 5 2.22 -10.44 11.61
C SER A 5 1.32 -9.90 12.70
N LYS A 6 1.74 -9.96 13.97
CA LYS A 6 0.96 -9.44 15.11
C LYS A 6 0.62 -7.95 15.03
N TYR A 7 1.37 -7.18 14.26
CA TYR A 7 1.09 -5.76 14.05
C TYR A 7 0.33 -5.51 12.74
N LEU A 8 0.35 -6.46 11.80
CA LEU A 8 -0.32 -6.29 10.50
C LEU A 8 -1.84 -6.23 10.66
N ASP A 9 -2.43 -7.04 11.54
CA ASP A 9 -3.88 -7.01 11.77
C ASP A 9 -4.33 -5.64 12.28
N GLU A 10 -3.61 -5.09 13.25
CA GLU A 10 -3.92 -3.76 13.80
C GLU A 10 -3.65 -2.64 12.79
N ILE A 11 -2.58 -2.73 12.00
CA ILE A 11 -2.30 -1.76 10.94
C ILE A 11 -3.38 -1.80 9.86
N ASN A 12 -3.89 -2.96 9.49
CA ASN A 12 -4.99 -3.08 8.53
C ASN A 12 -6.29 -2.49 9.09
N ARG A 13 -6.57 -2.69 10.38
CA ARG A 13 -7.70 -2.05 11.07
C ARG A 13 -7.57 -0.52 11.02
N LEU A 14 -6.40 0.01 11.38
CA LEU A 14 -6.12 1.45 11.34
C LEU A 14 -6.16 2.02 9.92
N LEU A 15 -5.73 1.26 8.91
CA LEU A 15 -5.87 1.66 7.51
C LEU A 15 -7.35 1.80 7.11
N ALA A 16 -8.20 0.87 7.52
CA ALA A 16 -9.63 0.96 7.23
C ALA A 16 -10.27 2.21 7.87
N ASP A 17 -9.94 2.47 9.14
CA ASP A 17 -10.40 3.67 9.85
C ASP A 17 -9.93 4.96 9.15
N TYR A 18 -8.65 5.01 8.75
CA TYR A 18 -8.06 6.14 8.05
C TYR A 18 -8.70 6.41 6.67
N LEU A 19 -9.02 5.36 5.91
CA LEU A 19 -9.68 5.50 4.61
C LEU A 19 -11.09 6.07 4.77
N LEU A 20 -11.82 5.63 5.79
CA LEU A 20 -13.13 6.18 6.14
C LEU A 20 -13.04 7.65 6.57
N GLU A 21 -11.99 8.02 7.30
CA GLU A 21 -11.75 9.43 7.68
C GLU A 21 -11.51 10.30 6.45
N ILE A 22 -10.70 9.84 5.49
CA ILE A 22 -10.48 10.55 4.22
C ILE A 22 -11.81 10.72 3.45
N GLU A 23 -12.62 9.67 3.36
CA GLU A 23 -13.91 9.71 2.64
C GLU A 23 -14.91 10.69 3.26
N LYS A 24 -14.86 10.88 4.58
CA LYS A 24 -15.73 11.82 5.31
C LYS A 24 -15.17 13.23 5.40
N SER A 25 -13.91 13.43 4.99
CA SER A 25 -13.23 14.72 5.08
C SER A 25 -13.56 15.62 3.89
N ASP A 26 -13.53 16.93 4.09
CA ASP A 26 -13.67 17.94 3.03
C ASP A 26 -12.35 18.17 2.28
N LEU A 27 -11.68 17.07 1.91
CA LEU A 27 -10.42 17.12 1.17
C LEU A 27 -10.69 17.33 -0.32
N LYS A 28 -9.80 18.08 -0.98
CA LYS A 28 -9.79 18.14 -2.44
C LYS A 28 -9.67 16.72 -3.01
N PRO A 29 -10.42 16.36 -4.08
CA PRO A 29 -10.44 15.00 -4.63
C PRO A 29 -9.04 14.42 -4.91
N LEU A 30 -8.14 15.24 -5.45
CA LEU A 30 -6.77 14.82 -5.72
C LEU A 30 -5.99 14.51 -4.44
N SER A 31 -6.15 15.32 -3.39
CA SER A 31 -5.50 15.10 -2.09
C SER A 31 -6.01 13.82 -1.43
N ALA A 32 -7.32 13.59 -1.45
CA ALA A 32 -7.92 12.36 -0.96
C ALA A 32 -7.36 11.13 -1.70
N GLN A 33 -7.32 11.19 -3.03
CA GLN A 33 -6.75 10.12 -3.84
C GLN A 33 -5.27 9.85 -3.51
N VAL A 34 -4.46 10.89 -3.37
CA VAL A 34 -3.04 10.74 -3.00
C VAL A 34 -2.89 10.05 -1.65
N TYR A 35 -3.63 10.49 -0.62
CA TYR A 35 -3.54 9.88 0.71
C TYR A 35 -4.00 8.42 0.73
N GLN A 36 -5.08 8.08 0.03
CA GLN A 36 -5.54 6.71 -0.10
C GLN A 36 -4.51 5.82 -0.81
N VAL A 37 -3.91 6.30 -1.91
CA VAL A 37 -2.91 5.53 -2.66
C VAL A 37 -1.64 5.31 -1.84
N GLN A 38 -1.12 6.36 -1.20
CA GLN A 38 0.13 6.28 -0.45
C GLN A 38 0.00 5.39 0.79
N SER A 39 -1.09 5.52 1.54
CA SER A 39 -1.36 4.66 2.72
C SER A 39 -1.52 3.19 2.34
N LYS A 40 -2.29 2.87 1.30
CA LYS A 40 -2.42 1.50 0.77
C LYS A 40 -1.08 0.94 0.34
N ASN A 41 -0.27 1.71 -0.40
CA ASN A 41 1.05 1.27 -0.84
C ASN A 41 2.02 1.06 0.33
N PHE A 42 1.95 1.89 1.37
CA PHE A 42 2.72 1.70 2.59
C PHE A 42 2.37 0.36 3.25
N VAL A 43 1.09 0.06 3.45
CA VAL A 43 0.65 -1.21 4.05
C VAL A 43 1.08 -2.41 3.21
N ARG A 44 0.91 -2.35 1.88
CA ARG A 44 1.40 -3.38 0.96
C ARG A 44 2.91 -3.59 1.03
N TRP A 45 3.66 -2.52 1.25
CA TRP A 45 5.11 -2.60 1.43
C TRP A 45 5.48 -3.35 2.70
N ILE A 46 4.88 -2.98 3.83
CA ILE A 46 5.17 -3.62 5.12
C ILE A 46 4.62 -5.05 5.23
N ASN A 47 3.59 -5.38 4.44
CA ASN A 47 3.09 -6.74 4.25
C ASN A 47 3.99 -7.56 3.29
N GLY A 48 4.94 -6.93 2.60
CA GLY A 48 5.85 -7.59 1.66
C GLY A 48 5.23 -7.94 0.30
N GLU A 49 4.07 -7.40 -0.04
CA GLU A 49 3.40 -7.57 -1.34
C GLU A 49 3.97 -6.63 -2.42
N PHE A 50 4.69 -5.60 -2.00
CA PHE A 50 5.19 -4.52 -2.83
C PHE A 50 6.54 -4.03 -2.31
N THR A 51 7.42 -3.58 -3.20
CA THR A 51 8.64 -2.86 -2.83
C THR A 51 8.67 -1.53 -3.60
N PRO A 52 8.72 -0.37 -2.92
CA PRO A 52 8.84 0.92 -3.58
C PRO A 52 10.06 0.97 -4.51
N GLY A 53 9.87 1.48 -5.72
CA GLY A 53 10.94 1.56 -6.73
C GLY A 53 11.24 0.25 -7.45
N GLU A 54 10.61 -0.87 -7.07
CA GLU A 54 10.73 -2.11 -7.82
C GLU A 54 9.88 -2.02 -9.10
N VAL A 55 10.49 -1.53 -10.17
CA VAL A 55 9.94 -1.70 -11.52
C VAL A 55 10.02 -3.20 -11.78
N LYS A 56 8.88 -3.90 -11.85
CA LYS A 56 8.84 -5.30 -12.30
C LYS A 56 9.65 -5.36 -13.58
N LYS A 57 10.87 -5.91 -13.53
CA LYS A 57 11.61 -6.26 -14.74
C LYS A 57 10.66 -7.21 -15.46
N ALA A 58 10.03 -6.72 -16.51
CA ALA A 58 9.15 -7.52 -17.35
C ALA A 58 9.89 -8.84 -17.60
N LYS A 59 9.21 -9.97 -17.36
CA LYS A 59 9.73 -11.34 -17.43
C LYS A 59 10.48 -11.62 -18.76
N LYS A 60 11.70 -11.12 -18.93
CA LYS A 60 12.65 -11.48 -20.00
C LYS A 60 13.70 -12.46 -19.46
N ALA A 61 13.25 -13.44 -18.70
CA ALA A 61 14.10 -14.52 -18.18
C ALA A 61 13.35 -15.87 -18.10
N LYS A 62 12.36 -16.09 -18.97
CA LYS A 62 11.72 -17.42 -19.18
C LYS A 62 11.63 -17.81 -20.66
N GLU A 63 12.61 -17.40 -21.45
CA GLU A 63 12.90 -17.96 -22.79
C GLU A 63 14.40 -18.22 -22.89
N LYS A 64 14.95 -19.02 -21.99
CA LYS A 64 16.17 -19.81 -22.20
C LYS A 64 16.14 -20.98 -21.23
N ASN A 65 15.51 -22.06 -21.67
CA ASN A 65 15.91 -23.44 -21.45
C ASN A 65 14.98 -24.33 -22.26
#